data_AF-A0A264Y818-F1
#
_entry.id   AF-A0A264Y818-F1
#
_cell.length_a   1.000
_cell.length_b   1.000
_cell.length_c   1.000
_cell.angle_alpha   90.00
_cell.angle_beta   90.00
_cell.angle_gamma   90.00
#
_symmetry.space_group_name_H-M   'P 1'
#
loop_
_entity.id
_entity.type
_entity.pdbx_description
1 polymer ?
#
loop_
_entity_poly.entity_id
_entity_poly.type
_entity_poly.pdbx_seq_one_letter_code
_entity_poly.pdbx_strand_id
1 'polypeptide(L)' 'MHFNKKEVIMNTITIQVEDRNVMSGLIKVLKSMNGVVILPIHNNKKSGIEEAMDDIRHGRVTEYKDADEMFEKLGI' A
#
# COMPACT_ATOMS: atom_id res chain seq x y z
N MET A 1 29.41 -18.64 -20.19
CA MET A 1 29.58 -18.66 -18.72
C MET A 1 28.25 -19.07 -18.11
N HIS A 2 28.14 -20.28 -17.55
CA HIS A 2 26.91 -20.73 -16.88
C HIS A 2 26.98 -20.25 -15.42
N PHE A 3 26.16 -19.25 -15.07
CA PHE A 3 25.97 -18.86 -13.68
C PHE A 3 25.10 -19.92 -12.99
N ASN A 4 25.73 -20.75 -12.16
CA ASN A 4 25.02 -21.68 -11.30
C ASN A 4 24.37 -20.88 -10.15
N LYS A 5 23.15 -20.42 -10.37
CA LYS A 5 22.36 -19.71 -9.37
C LYS A 5 21.90 -20.75 -8.35
N LYS A 6 22.61 -20.89 -7.23
CA LYS A 6 22.11 -21.65 -6.07
C LYS A 6 20.73 -21.11 -5.74
N GLU A 7 19.71 -21.94 -5.93
CA GLU A 7 18.35 -21.63 -5.54
C GLU A 7 18.28 -21.62 -4.01
N VAL A 8 18.12 -20.43 -3.43
CA VAL A 8 17.94 -20.26 -1.99
C VAL A 8 16.45 -20.44 -1.73
N ILE A 9 16.08 -21.53 -1.07
CA ILE A 9 14.70 -21.75 -0.63
C ILE A 9 14.42 -20.73 0.48
N MET A 10 13.54 -19.75 0.21
CA MET A 10 13.13 -18.73 1.17
C MET A 10 11.82 -19.13 1.83
N ASN A 11 11.82 -19.21 3.17
CA ASN A 11 10.63 -19.48 3.96
C ASN A 11 10.08 -18.17 4.54
N THR A 12 8.76 -17.97 4.48
CA THR A 12 8.09 -16.77 5.00
C THR A 12 7.14 -17.13 6.13
N ILE A 13 7.17 -16.34 7.20
CA ILE A 13 6.26 -16.45 8.36
C ILE A 13 5.54 -15.10 8.52
N THR A 14 4.23 -15.14 8.72
CA THR A 14 3.41 -13.94 9.00
C THR A 14 3.07 -13.89 10.49
N ILE A 15 3.34 -12.77 11.14
CA ILE A 15 3.09 -12.56 12.57
C ILE A 15 2.11 -11.40 12.72
N GLN A 16 0.97 -11.65 13.33
CA GLN A 16 0.01 -10.61 13.72
C GLN A 16 0.29 -10.19 15.16
N VAL A 17 0.35 -8.88 15.39
CA VAL A 17 0.59 -8.30 16.72
C VAL A 17 -0.54 -7.34 17.02
N GLU A 18 -1.31 -7.64 18.07
CA GLU A 18 -2.46 -6.81 18.49
C GLU A 18 -2.00 -5.55 19.25
N ASP A 19 -1.02 -5.70 20.13
CA ASP A 19 -0.47 -4.60 20.91
C ASP A 19 0.68 -3.89 20.18
N ARG A 20 0.44 -2.63 19.80
CA ARG A 20 1.42 -1.77 19.13
C ARG A 20 2.70 -1.55 19.94
N ASN A 21 2.64 -1.63 21.27
CA ASN A 21 3.81 -1.43 22.12
C ASN A 21 4.87 -2.52 21.90
N VAL A 22 4.40 -3.75 21.66
CA VAL A 22 5.25 -4.93 21.44
C VAL A 22 5.91 -4.92 20.06
N MET A 23 5.29 -4.26 19.09
CA MET A 23 5.77 -4.21 17.70
C MET A 23 7.22 -3.68 17.60
N SER A 24 7.52 -2.62 18.33
CA SER A 24 8.86 -2.00 18.31
C SER A 24 9.96 -2.94 18.85
N GLY A 25 9.66 -3.69 19.91
CA GLY A 25 10.55 -4.68 20.49
C GLY A 25 10.73 -5.88 19.57
N LEU A 26 9.64 -6.39 19.00
CA LEU A 26 9.66 -7.52 18.08
C LEU A 26 10.52 -7.22 16.83
N ILE A 27 10.35 -6.03 16.23
CA ILE A 27 11.16 -5.60 15.08
C ILE A 27 12.65 -5.59 15.42
N LYS A 28 13.03 -5.11 16.62
CA LYS A 28 14.44 -5.11 17.04
C LYS A 28 14.99 -6.53 17.14
N VAL A 29 14.27 -7.43 17.79
CA VAL A 29 14.69 -8.83 17.97
C VAL A 29 14.83 -9.53 16.61
N LEU A 30 13.85 -9.37 15.71
CA LEU A 30 13.90 -9.97 14.38
C LEU A 30 15.07 -9.43 13.54
N LYS A 31 15.38 -8.13 13.64
CA LYS A 31 16.54 -7.54 12.96
C LYS A 31 17.88 -7.99 13.52
N SER A 32 17.93 -8.35 14.80
CA SER A 32 19.15 -8.87 15.44
C SER A 32 19.46 -10.32 15.06
N MET A 33 18.51 -11.07 14.48
CA MET A 33 18.72 -12.43 14.02
C MET A 33 19.39 -12.46 12.64
N ASN A 34 20.59 -13.04 12.56
CA ASN A 34 21.30 -13.16 11.29
C ASN A 34 20.55 -14.09 10.34
N GLY A 35 20.27 -13.63 9.12
CA GLY A 35 19.51 -14.36 8.11
C GLY A 35 18.00 -14.11 8.13
N VAL A 36 17.49 -13.29 9.07
CA VAL A 36 16.09 -12.86 9.08
C VAL A 36 15.95 -11.52 8.36
N VAL A 37 15.02 -11.46 7.41
CA VAL A 37 14.65 -10.23 6.69
C VAL A 37 13.19 -9.93 6.97
N ILE A 38 12.91 -8.74 7.50
CA ILE A 38 11.53 -8.25 7.63
C ILE A 38 11.12 -7.71 6.26
N LEU A 39 10.15 -8.36 5.63
CA LEU A 39 9.61 -7.90 4.36
C LEU A 39 8.91 -6.54 4.56
N PRO A 40 9.11 -5.58 3.66
CA PRO A 40 8.39 -4.32 3.72
C PRO A 40 6.89 -4.62 3.62
N ILE A 41 6.11 -4.03 4.53
CA ILE A 41 4.66 -4.01 4.42
C ILE A 41 4.40 -3.19 3.16
N HIS A 42 4.02 -3.84 2.06
CA HIS A 42 3.48 -3.14 0.92
C HIS A 42 2.15 -2.57 1.38
N ASN A 43 2.17 -1.36 1.92
CA ASN A 43 0.97 -0.56 1.94
C ASN A 43 0.59 -0.49 0.47
N ASN A 44 -0.49 -1.16 0.08
CA ASN A 44 -1.12 -0.93 -1.21
C ASN A 44 -1.47 0.57 -1.22
N LYS A 45 -0.52 1.40 -1.64
CA LYS A 45 -0.83 2.74 -2.12
C LYS A 45 -1.81 2.45 -3.23
N LYS A 46 -3.07 2.82 -3.02
CA LYS A 46 -4.05 2.81 -4.09
C LYS A 46 -3.37 3.52 -5.27
N SER A 47 -3.27 2.82 -6.40
CA SER A 47 -2.84 3.46 -7.63
C SER A 47 -3.77 4.64 -7.93
N GLY A 48 -3.31 5.65 -8.67
CA GLY A 48 -4.17 6.80 -9.02
C GLY A 48 -5.48 6.38 -9.71
N ILE A 49 -5.50 5.20 -10.34
CA ILE A 49 -6.71 4.59 -10.92
C ILE A 49 -7.67 4.08 -9.82
N GLU A 50 -7.15 3.43 -8.77
CA GLU A 50 -7.95 2.98 -7.63
C GLU A 50 -8.51 4.14 -6.81
N GLU A 51 -7.78 5.25 -6.72
CA GLU A 51 -8.25 6.51 -6.12
C GLU A 51 -9.36 7.13 -6.96
N ALA A 52 -9.18 7.26 -8.28
CA ALA A 52 -10.23 7.77 -9.17
C ALA A 52 -11.51 6.91 -9.16
N MET A 53 -11.36 5.58 -9.15
CA MET A 53 -12.50 4.66 -8.99
C MET A 53 -13.18 4.81 -7.62
N ASP A 54 -12.42 5.17 -6.58
CA ASP A 54 -12.96 5.47 -5.26
C ASP A 54 -13.77 6.76 -5.25
N ASP A 55 -13.29 7.78 -5.97
CA ASP A 55 -14.01 9.05 -6.12
C ASP A 55 -15.33 8.87 -6.88
N ILE A 56 -15.35 8.00 -7.90
CA ILE A 56 -16.59 7.61 -8.59
C ILE A 56 -17.53 6.89 -7.62
N ARG A 57 -17.04 5.88 -6.89
CA ARG A 57 -17.86 5.10 -5.94
C ARG A 57 -18.46 5.95 -4.81
N HIS A 58 -17.72 6.95 -4.34
CA HIS A 58 -18.17 7.83 -3.26
C HIS A 58 -18.87 9.10 -3.77
N GLY A 59 -19.12 9.21 -5.08
CA GLY A 59 -19.82 10.36 -5.67
C GLY A 59 -19.07 11.68 -5.50
N ARG A 60 -17.74 11.64 -5.34
CA ARG A 60 -16.88 12.83 -5.28
C ARG A 60 -16.56 13.40 -6.67
N VAL A 61 -16.91 12.65 -7.73
CA VAL A 61 -16.80 13.12 -9.11
C VAL A 61 -18.00 14.01 -9.42
N THR A 62 -17.74 15.26 -9.81
CA THR A 62 -18.77 16.17 -10.31
C THR A 62 -18.63 16.27 -11.81
N GLU A 63 -19.68 15.85 -12.54
CA GLU A 63 -19.74 15.99 -13.99
C GLU A 63 -20.42 17.30 -14.37
N TYR A 64 -19.82 17.98 -15.35
CA TYR A 64 -20.36 19.15 -16.03
C TYR A 64 -20.36 18.87 -17.52
N LYS A 65 -21.46 19.14 -18.21
CA LYS A 65 -21.60 18.90 -19.66
C LYS A 65 -20.98 20.01 -20.48
N ASP A 66 -20.99 21.22 -19.95
CA ASP A 66 -20.46 22.43 -20.56
C ASP A 66 -20.00 23.43 -19.48
N ALA A 67 -19.28 24.46 -19.92
CA ALA A 67 -18.73 25.46 -19.01
C ALA A 67 -19.84 26.27 -18.33
N ASP A 68 -20.95 26.53 -19.03
CA ASP A 68 -22.07 27.30 -18.49
C ASP A 68 -22.75 26.56 -17.31
N GLU A 69 -22.98 25.25 -17.44
CA GLU A 69 -23.48 24.39 -16.35
C GLU A 69 -22.53 24.38 -15.13
N MET A 70 -21.21 24.45 -15.36
CA MET A 70 -20.22 24.52 -14.29
C MET A 70 -20.32 25.84 -13.51
N PHE A 71 -20.43 26.98 -14.20
CA PHE A 71 -20.56 28.29 -13.57
C PHE A 71 -21.87 28.37 -12.76
N GLU A 72 -22.99 27.90 -13.35
CA GLU A 72 -24.30 27.87 -12.66
C GLU A 72 -24.28 26.99 -11.40
N LYS A 73 -23.70 25.79 -11.47
CA LYS A 73 -23.61 24.88 -10.30
C LYS A 73 -22.65 25.37 -9.21
N LEU A 74 -21.63 26.14 -9.58
CA LEU A 74 -20.69 26.74 -8.63
C LEU A 74 -21.16 28.09 -8.08
N GLY A 75 -22.25 28.65 -8.63
CA GLY A 75 -22.84 29.91 -8.18
C GLY A 75 -21.96 31.12 -8.44
N ILE A 76 -21.15 31.08 -9.51
CA ILE A 76 -20.19 32.12 -9.90
C ILE A 76 -20.47 32.64 -11.32
#